data_AF-A0A2V6Z171-F1
#
_entry.id   AF-A0A2V6Z171-F1
#
_cell.length_a   1.000
_cell.length_b   1.000
_cell.length_c   1.000
_cell.angle_alpha   90.00
_cell.angle_beta   90.00
_cell.angle_gamma   90.00
#
_symmetry.space_group_name_H-M   'P 1'
#
loop_
_entity.id
_entity.type
_entity.pdbx_description
1 polymer ?
#
loop_
_entity_poly.entity_id
_entity_poly.type
_entity_poly.pdbx_seq_one_letter_code
_entity_poly.pdbx_strand_id
1 'polypeptide(L)'
;MAAKVYETMERNLAIVRRRLGRPLTLADKVLLGHADDPEHQAMEAGKSYLFLRPDRVVLQDVLGQTAMLQFMQTRRQRVAVPTSIHCDHLIQARVEGQADLRESLVENQE
;
A
#
# COMPACT_ATOMS: atom_id res chain seq x y z
N MET A 1 3.64 15.31 -5.46
CA MET A 1 3.42 14.09 -4.65
C MET A 1 4.70 13.26 -4.58
N ALA A 2 5.24 12.77 -5.71
CA ALA A 2 6.49 11.99 -5.72
C ALA A 2 7.73 12.74 -5.17
N ALA A 3 7.88 14.04 -5.46
CA ALA A 3 9.01 14.82 -4.95
C ALA A 3 9.13 14.79 -3.41
N LYS A 4 8.00 14.89 -2.69
CA LYS A 4 7.96 14.83 -1.22
C LYS A 4 8.35 13.45 -0.68
N VAL A 5 7.97 12.39 -1.40
CA VAL A 5 8.36 11.01 -1.07
C VAL A 5 9.87 10.88 -1.18
N TYR A 6 10.45 11.32 -2.30
CA TYR A 6 11.91 11.27 -2.49
C TYR A 6 12.68 12.10 -1.45
N GLU A 7 12.20 13.29 -1.11
CA GLU A 7 12.80 14.12 -0.04
C GLU A 7 12.77 13.40 1.33
N THR A 8 11.64 12.76 1.65
CA THR A 8 11.50 11.99 2.90
C THR A 8 12.41 10.77 2.90
N MET A 9 12.46 10.03 1.78
CA MET A 9 13.35 8.90 1.61
C MET A 9 14.81 9.30 1.75
N GLU A 10 15.23 10.42 1.14
CA GLU A 10 16.61 10.91 1.24
C GLU A 10 17.01 11.18 2.69
N ARG A 11 16.16 11.91 3.43
CA ARG A 11 16.38 12.18 4.87
C ARG A 11 16.46 10.90 5.69
N ASN A 12 15.53 9.97 5.48
CA ASN A 12 15.49 8.71 6.23
C ASN A 12 16.70 7.82 5.89
N LEU A 13 17.09 7.75 4.61
CA LEU A 13 18.21 6.93 4.17
C LEU A 13 19.56 7.46 4.65
N ALA A 14 19.71 8.76 4.90
CA ALA A 14 20.91 9.30 5.55
C ALA A 14 21.10 8.67 6.95
N ILE A 15 20.01 8.57 7.73
CA ILE A 15 20.01 7.94 9.06
C ILE A 15 20.28 6.44 8.94
N VAL A 16 19.55 5.74 8.07
CA VAL A 16 19.67 4.29 7.87
C VAL A 16 21.10 3.90 7.46
N ARG A 17 21.73 4.65 6.55
CA ARG A 17 23.11 4.38 6.12
C ARG A 17 24.11 4.54 7.26
N ARG A 18 23.96 5.59 8.07
CA ARG A 18 24.79 5.80 9.26
C ARG A 18 24.65 4.65 10.25
N ARG A 19 23.42 4.20 10.50
CA ARG A 19 23.13 3.14 11.49
C ARG A 19 23.58 1.75 11.03
N LEU A 20 23.39 1.41 9.76
CA LEU A 20 23.68 0.07 9.24
C LEU A 20 25.13 -0.12 8.77
N GLY A 21 25.84 0.96 8.42
CA GLY A 21 27.26 0.90 8.06
C GLY A 21 27.59 0.01 6.84
N ARG A 22 26.61 -0.31 6.01
CA ARG A 22 26.76 -1.19 4.84
C ARG A 22 26.05 -0.62 3.59
N PRO A 23 26.43 -1.06 2.38
CA PRO A 23 25.66 -0.78 1.17
C PRO A 23 24.22 -1.29 1.30
N LEU A 24 23.29 -0.53 0.72
CA LEU A 24 21.86 -0.84 0.70
C LEU A 24 21.44 -1.25 -0.71
N THR A 25 20.64 -2.33 -0.80
CA THR A 25 19.97 -2.73 -2.03
C THR A 25 18.88 -1.72 -2.40
N LEU A 26 18.29 -1.85 -3.61
CA LEU A 26 17.13 -1.02 -3.97
C LEU A 26 15.95 -1.28 -3.02
N ALA A 27 15.68 -2.54 -2.69
CA ALA A 27 14.60 -2.91 -1.78
C ALA A 27 14.85 -2.32 -0.37
N ASP A 28 16.07 -2.38 0.14
CA ASP A 28 16.44 -1.73 1.40
C ASP A 28 16.15 -0.23 1.36
N LYS A 29 16.52 0.45 0.26
CA LYS A 29 16.32 1.89 0.10
C LYS A 29 14.84 2.25 0.06
N VAL A 30 14.03 1.47 -0.66
CA VAL A 30 12.58 1.70 -0.74
C VAL A 30 11.93 1.42 0.62
N LEU A 31 12.16 0.27 1.24
CA LEU A 31 11.52 -0.07 2.51
C LEU A 31 11.97 0.85 3.65
N LEU A 32 13.28 0.97 3.88
CA LEU A 32 13.82 1.73 5.00
C LEU A 32 13.73 3.25 4.79
N GLY A 33 13.62 3.70 3.53
CA GLY A 33 13.28 5.08 3.21
C GLY A 33 11.88 5.49 3.70
N HIS A 34 10.98 4.53 3.92
CA HIS A 34 9.62 4.76 4.45
C HIS A 34 9.48 4.38 5.93
N ALA A 35 10.58 4.19 6.67
CA ALA A 35 10.52 3.93 8.10
C ALA A 35 9.84 5.10 8.85
N ASP A 36 8.97 4.77 9.81
CA ASP A 36 8.30 5.76 10.65
C ASP A 36 9.28 6.44 11.62
N ASP A 37 10.14 5.64 12.24
CA ASP A 37 11.24 6.09 13.10
C ASP A 37 12.57 5.44 12.68
N PRO A 38 13.28 6.02 11.68
CA PRO A 38 14.53 5.47 11.20
C PRO A 38 15.67 5.54 12.25
N GLU A 39 15.55 6.36 13.30
CA GLU A 39 16.60 6.53 14.31
C GLU A 39 16.58 5.42 15.36
N HIS A 40 15.39 4.98 15.78
CA HIS A 40 15.27 4.00 16.88
C HIS A 40 14.78 2.62 16.46
N GLN A 41 14.14 2.48 15.29
CA GLN A 41 13.63 1.17 14.85
C GLN A 41 14.74 0.12 14.70
N ALA A 42 14.47 -1.11 15.12
CA ALA A 42 15.33 -2.27 14.85
C ALA A 42 15.24 -2.67 13.36
N MET A 43 16.39 -2.94 12.73
CA MET A 43 16.48 -3.22 11.29
C MET A 43 17.29 -4.49 11.00
N GLU A 44 16.98 -5.59 11.69
CA GLU A 44 17.60 -6.89 11.47
C GLU A 44 16.79 -7.72 10.46
N ALA A 45 17.43 -8.07 9.35
CA ALA A 45 16.81 -8.81 8.26
C ALA A 45 16.30 -10.18 8.75
N GLY A 46 15.05 -10.51 8.41
CA GLY A 46 14.41 -11.77 8.80
C GLY A 46 14.02 -11.87 10.29
N LYS A 47 14.23 -10.82 11.09
CA LYS A 47 13.87 -10.81 12.52
C LYS A 47 13.03 -9.61 12.95
N SER A 48 13.37 -8.41 12.50
CA SER A 48 12.67 -7.21 12.93
C SER A 48 11.35 -7.02 12.17
N TYR A 49 10.30 -6.63 12.90
CA TYR A 49 9.13 -6.00 12.30
C TYR A 49 9.42 -4.54 12.00
N LEU A 50 9.15 -4.12 10.77
CA LEU A 50 9.35 -2.74 10.34
C LEU A 50 8.04 -1.97 10.43
N PHE A 51 8.04 -0.87 11.16
CA PHE A 51 6.98 0.14 11.13
C PHE A 51 7.28 1.11 10.00
N LEU A 52 6.42 1.05 8.98
CA LEU A 52 6.56 1.81 7.74
C LEU A 52 5.39 2.76 7.55
N ARG A 53 5.59 3.76 6.69
CA ARG A 53 4.56 4.69 6.21
C ARG A 53 4.31 4.46 4.72
N PRO A 54 3.40 3.54 4.34
CA PRO A 54 3.02 3.38 2.95
C PRO A 54 2.41 4.67 2.38
N ASP A 55 2.76 5.02 1.14
CA ASP A 55 2.27 6.25 0.50
C ASP A 55 0.83 6.14 -0.02
N ARG A 56 0.36 4.92 -0.28
CA ARG A 56 -0.97 4.65 -0.79
C ARG A 56 -1.45 3.24 -0.47
N VAL A 57 -2.75 3.04 -0.59
CA VAL A 57 -3.40 1.72 -0.51
C VAL A 57 -4.13 1.45 -1.82
N VAL A 58 -4.05 0.21 -2.30
CA VAL A 58 -4.81 -0.26 -3.45
C VAL A 58 -5.52 -1.53 -3.03
N LEU A 59 -6.83 -1.56 -3.23
CA LEU A 59 -7.68 -2.71 -2.97
C LEU A 59 -8.26 -3.20 -4.30
N GLN A 60 -8.47 -4.50 -4.41
CA GLN A 60 -9.34 -5.07 -5.43
C GLN A 60 -10.76 -5.25 -4.85
N ASP A 61 -11.77 -5.50 -5.68
CA ASP A 61 -13.18 -5.61 -5.30
C ASP A 61 -13.50 -6.74 -4.31
N VAL A 62 -12.99 -7.96 -4.52
CA VAL A 62 -13.20 -9.14 -3.64
C VAL A 62 -12.74 -8.92 -2.18
N LEU A 63 -11.59 -8.28 -1.95
CA LEU A 63 -11.07 -7.99 -0.60
C LEU A 63 -11.39 -6.56 -0.15
N GLY A 64 -11.69 -5.67 -1.10
CA GLY A 64 -12.02 -4.27 -0.86
C GLY A 64 -13.29 -4.11 -0.02
N GLN A 65 -14.29 -4.96 -0.26
CA GLN A 65 -15.52 -4.99 0.55
C GLN A 65 -15.22 -5.19 2.04
N THR A 66 -14.47 -6.25 2.38
CA THR A 66 -14.11 -6.53 3.79
C THR A 66 -13.23 -5.43 4.39
N ALA A 67 -12.27 -4.91 3.63
CA ALA A 67 -11.41 -3.82 4.09
C ALA A 67 -12.23 -2.54 4.40
N MET A 68 -13.23 -2.21 3.57
CA MET A 68 -14.11 -1.08 3.81
C MET A 68 -15.01 -1.28 5.03
N LEU A 69 -15.58 -2.46 5.22
CA LEU A 69 -16.38 -2.78 6.41
C LEU A 69 -15.55 -2.63 7.69
N GLN A 70 -14.32 -3.16 7.71
CA GLN A 70 -13.42 -2.98 8.85
C GLN A 70 -13.04 -1.52 9.05
N PHE A 71 -12.79 -0.77 7.97
CA PHE A 71 -12.49 0.66 8.05
C PHE A 71 -13.67 1.45 8.67
N MET A 72 -14.91 1.13 8.31
CA MET A 72 -16.11 1.74 8.91
C MET A 72 -16.20 1.48 10.42
N GLN A 73 -15.80 0.30 10.89
CA GLN A 73 -15.76 -0.01 12.33
C GLN A 73 -14.76 0.87 13.10
N THR A 74 -13.73 1.40 12.44
CA THR A 74 -12.78 2.35 13.07
C THR A 74 -13.41 3.71 13.36
N ARG A 75 -14.60 4.01 12.80
CA ARG A 75 -15.29 5.30 12.89
C ARG A 75 -14.48 6.50 12.39
N ARG A 76 -13.42 6.28 11.62
CA ARG A 76 -12.67 7.35 10.96
C ARG A 76 -13.48 7.94 9.83
N GLN A 77 -13.51 9.26 9.75
CA GLN A 77 -14.29 9.98 8.72
C GLN A 77 -13.69 9.85 7.31
N ARG A 78 -12.38 9.62 7.20
CA ARG A 78 -11.68 9.52 5.91
C ARG A 78 -10.40 8.71 6.00
N VAL A 79 -9.96 8.17 4.86
CA VAL A 79 -8.66 7.51 4.71
C VAL A 79 -7.50 8.48 4.97
N ALA A 80 -6.38 7.95 5.48
CA ALA A 80 -5.21 8.75 5.84
C ALA A 80 -4.24 8.99 4.67
N VAL A 81 -4.25 8.10 3.68
CA VAL A 81 -3.43 8.16 2.46
C VAL A 81 -4.33 7.93 1.24
N PRO A 82 -3.89 8.31 0.03
CA PRO A 82 -4.62 7.98 -1.20
C PRO A 82 -4.95 6.48 -1.27
N THR A 83 -6.24 6.17 -1.44
CA THR A 83 -6.73 4.79 -1.53
C THR A 83 -7.58 4.65 -2.78
N SER A 84 -7.37 3.59 -3.55
CA SER A 84 -8.23 3.21 -4.69
C SER A 84 -8.76 1.79 -4.51
N ILE A 85 -9.97 1.54 -5.03
CA ILE A 85 -10.55 0.21 -5.20
C ILE A 85 -10.64 -0.03 -6.71
N HIS A 86 -10.18 -1.20 -7.16
CA HIS A 86 -10.21 -1.63 -8.55
C HIS A 86 -11.23 -2.77 -8.66
N CYS A 87 -12.24 -2.61 -9.53
CA CYS A 87 -13.27 -3.62 -9.76
C CYS A 87 -12.87 -4.47 -10.97
N ASP A 88 -12.10 -5.51 -10.71
CA ASP A 88 -11.45 -6.34 -11.74
C ASP A 88 -11.59 -7.85 -11.51
N HIS A 89 -12.02 -8.33 -10.32
CA HIS A 89 -12.13 -9.78 -10.07
C HIS A 89 -13.55 -10.34 -10.25
N LEU A 90 -14.59 -9.50 -10.20
CA LEU A 90 -15.99 -9.94 -10.27
C LEU A 90 -16.57 -9.95 -11.70
N ILE A 91 -15.72 -9.78 -12.73
CA ILE A 91 -16.11 -9.87 -14.14
C ILE A 91 -15.84 -11.28 -14.63
N GLN A 92 -16.89 -12.05 -14.91
CA GLN A 92 -16.75 -13.42 -15.37
C GLN A 92 -16.69 -13.50 -16.90
N ALA A 93 -15.63 -14.12 -17.43
CA ALA A 93 -15.52 -14.40 -18.86
C ALA A 93 -16.51 -15.51 -19.28
N ARG A 94 -17.49 -15.19 -20.13
CA ARG A 94 -18.52 -16.11 -20.65
C ARG A 94 -18.63 -16.04 -22.17
N VAL A 95 -18.75 -14.85 -22.74
CA VAL A 95 -18.96 -14.63 -24.17
C VAL A 95 -17.84 -13.78 -24.77
N GLU A 96 -17.77 -12.50 -24.38
CA GLU A 96 -16.75 -11.55 -24.80
C GLU A 96 -16.75 -10.31 -23.88
N GLY A 97 -15.68 -9.51 -23.91
CA GLY A 97 -15.45 -8.43 -22.94
C GLY A 97 -16.57 -7.40 -22.76
N GLN A 98 -17.21 -6.90 -23.83
CA GLN A 98 -18.26 -5.88 -23.69
C GLN A 98 -19.58 -6.44 -23.17
N ALA A 99 -19.96 -7.64 -23.61
CA ALA A 99 -21.12 -8.37 -23.10
C ALA A 99 -20.90 -8.75 -21.62
N ASP A 100 -19.77 -9.40 -21.31
CA ASP A 100 -19.46 -9.87 -19.97
C ASP A 100 -19.33 -8.70 -18.96
N LEU A 101 -18.76 -7.57 -19.38
CA LEU A 101 -18.71 -6.36 -18.55
C LEU A 101 -20.12 -5.83 -18.26
N ARG A 102 -21.01 -5.75 -19.26
CA ARG A 102 -22.39 -5.28 -19.06
C ARG A 102 -23.17 -6.20 -18.13
N GLU A 103 -23.04 -7.50 -18.30
CA GLU A 103 -23.66 -8.49 -17.40
C GLU A 103 -23.11 -8.35 -15.98
N SER A 104 -21.80 -8.20 -15.81
CA SER A 104 -21.19 -8.05 -14.48
C SER A 104 -21.69 -6.82 -13.71
N LEU A 105 -22.06 -5.73 -14.41
CA LEU A 105 -22.65 -4.54 -13.77
C LEU A 105 -24.05 -4.82 -13.22
N VAL A 106 -24.82 -5.70 -13.86
CA VAL A 106 -26.16 -6.11 -13.41
C VAL A 106 -26.04 -7.13 -12.28
N GLU A 107 -25.16 -8.12 -12.44
CA GLU A 107 -24.98 -9.21 -11.45
C GLU A 107 -24.43 -8.70 -10.11
N ASN A 108 -23.51 -7.73 -10.13
CA ASN A 108 -22.87 -7.20 -8.94
C ASN A 108 -23.50 -5.88 -8.44
N GLN A 109 -24.74 -5.61 -8.83
CA GLN A 109 -25.48 -4.46 -8.33
C GLN A 109 -25.91 -4.72 -6.87
N GLU A 110 -25.24 -4.07 -5.92
CA GLU A 110 -25.58 -4.03 -4.49
C GLU A 110 -26.36 -2.76 -4.11
#